data_AF-A0A9C7QFP2-F1
#
_entry.id   AF-A0A9C7QFP2-F1
#
_cell.length_a   1.000
_cell.length_b   1.000
_cell.length_c   1.000
_cell.angle_alpha   90.00
_cell.angle_beta   90.00
_cell.angle_gamma   90.00
#
_symmetry.space_group_name_H-M   'P 1'
#
loop_
_entity.id
_entity.type
_entity.pdbx_description
1 polymer ?
#
loop_
_entity_poly.entity_id
_entity_poly.type
_entity_poly.pdbx_seq_one_letter_code
_entity_poly.pdbx_strand_id
1 'polypeptide(L)' 'FWTESQLVNGKCPDCGRDVIDAHEEAYFLRLSDYADKVEKFLTETDYLQPKSRVNEMVNNFIK' A
#
# COMPACT_ATOMS: atom_id res chain seq x y z
N PHE A 1 8.29 1.37 8.17
CA PHE A 1 7.50 1.95 9.27
C PHE A 1 6.20 1.16 9.36
N TRP A 2 5.85 0.71 10.56
CA TRP A 2 4.61 -0.02 10.82
C TRP A 2 3.73 0.85 11.71
N THR A 3 2.44 0.92 11.40
CA THR A 3 1.46 1.48 12.33
C THR A 3 1.17 0.45 13.42
N GLU A 4 0.70 0.88 14.59
CA GLU A 4 0.35 -0.02 15.69
C GLU A 4 -0.63 -1.13 15.25
N SER A 5 -1.58 -0.80 14.37
CA SER A 5 -2.55 -1.72 13.79
C SER A 5 -1.95 -2.81 12.89
N GLN A 6 -0.72 -2.62 12.40
CA GLN A 6 -0.03 -3.58 11.54
C GLN A 6 0.89 -4.53 12.32
N LEU A 7 1.08 -4.30 13.63
CA LEU A 7 1.96 -5.12 14.47
C LEU A 7 1.29 -6.44 14.85
N VAL A 8 2.10 -7.51 14.91
CA VAL A 8 1.67 -8.81 15.44
C VAL A 8 2.40 -9.03 16.76
N ASN A 9 1.67 -9.07 17.87
CA ASN A 9 2.22 -9.17 19.23
C ASN A 9 3.30 -8.09 19.54
N GLY A 10 3.12 -6.87 19.02
CA GLY A 10 4.09 -5.79 19.19
C GLY A 10 5.39 -5.98 18.40
N LYS A 11 5.41 -6.89 17.41
CA LYS A 11 6.58 -7.18 16.58
C LYS A 11 6.27 -7.01 15.10
N CYS A 12 7.34 -6.91 14.30
CA CYS A 12 7.26 -6.81 12.85
C CYS A 12 6.49 -8.02 12.25
N PRO A 13 5.43 -7.80 11.46
CA PRO A 13 4.58 -8.88 10.93
C PRO A 13 5.34 -9.82 9.98
N ASP A 14 6.36 -9.32 9.28
CA ASP A 14 7.07 -10.10 8.25
C ASP A 14 8.23 -10.93 8.80
N CYS A 15 8.91 -10.46 9.85
CA CYS A 15 10.13 -11.10 10.36
C CYS A 15 10.17 -11.32 11.87
N GLY A 16 9.14 -10.91 12.61
CA GLY A 16 9.02 -11.12 14.06
C GLY A 16 10.05 -10.39 14.92
N ARG A 17 10.79 -9.43 14.36
CA ARG A 17 11.72 -8.58 15.12
C ARG A 17 10.98 -7.53 15.94
N ASP A 18 11.58 -7.16 17.07
CA ASP A 18 11.07 -6.07 17.89
C ASP A 18 11.09 -4.75 17.09
N VAL A 19 10.03 -3.95 17.25
CA VAL A 19 9.94 -2.63 16.66
C VAL A 19 10.31 -1.57 17.70
N ILE A 20 10.75 -0.42 17.23
CA ILE A 20 11.07 0.74 18.06
C ILE A 20 10.24 1.93 17.61
N ASP A 21 9.86 2.78 18.55
CA ASP A 21 9.20 4.05 18.24
C ASP A 21 10.19 4.96 17.52
N ALA A 22 9.76 5.49 16.38
CA ALA A 22 10.53 6.42 15.56
C ALA A 22 9.68 7.66 15.28
N HIS A 23 10.27 8.84 15.47
CA HIS A 23 9.66 10.12 15.14
C HIS A 23 10.63 10.93 14.28
N GLU A 24 10.23 11.20 13.04
CA GLU A 24 11.05 11.89 12.04
C GLU A 24 10.17 12.88 11.28
N GLU A 25 10.73 14.02 10.89
CA GLU A 25 10.09 14.91 9.93
C GLU A 25 10.05 14.23 8.56
N ALA A 26 8.87 13.79 8.15
CA ALA A 26 8.67 13.08 6.90
C ALA A 26 7.75 13.85 5.95
N TYR A 27 8.16 13.91 4.69
CA TYR A 27 7.31 14.40 3.60
C TYR A 27 6.53 13.22 3.02
N PHE A 28 5.20 13.28 3.11
CA PHE A 28 4.33 12.27 2.52
C PHE A 28 3.87 12.70 1.14
N LEU A 29 3.94 11.78 0.19
CA LEU A 29 3.20 11.94 -1.06
C LEU A 29 1.71 11.85 -0.76
N ARG A 30 0.95 12.84 -1.22
CA ARG A 30 -0.52 12.84 -1.15
C ARG A 30 -1.10 11.85 -2.19
N LEU A 31 -0.99 10.56 -1.90
CA LEU A 31 -1.42 9.48 -2.79
C LEU A 31 -2.92 9.54 -3.11
N SER A 32 -3.74 10.13 -2.23
CA SER A 32 -5.18 10.34 -2.47
C SER A 32 -5.48 11.06 -3.78
N ASP A 33 -4.59 11.97 -4.23
CA ASP A 33 -4.78 12.75 -5.45
C ASP A 33 -4.56 11.95 -6.74
N TYR A 34 -4.06 10.71 -6.59
CA TYR A 34 -3.69 9.83 -7.69
C TYR A 34 -4.51 8.53 -7.74
N ALA A 35 -5.23 8.17 -6.67
CA ALA A 35 -5.99 6.92 -6.61
C ALA A 35 -6.88 6.69 -7.84
N ASP A 36 -7.76 7.65 -8.16
CA ASP A 36 -8.66 7.59 -9.32
C ASP A 36 -7.90 7.50 -10.66
N LYS A 37 -6.77 8.21 -10.77
CA LYS A 37 -5.97 8.24 -12.00
C LYS A 37 -5.30 6.89 -12.23
N VAL A 38 -4.79 6.27 -11.16
CA VAL A 38 -4.14 4.96 -11.21
C VAL A 38 -5.18 3.86 -11.48
N GLU A 39 -6.36 3.89 -10.84
CA GLU A 39 -7.43 2.93 -11.14
C GLU A 39 -7.81 2.97 -12.62
N LYS A 40 -8.10 4.15 -13.17
CA LYS A 40 -8.42 4.31 -14.59
C LYS A 40 -7.29 3.83 -15.49
N PHE A 41 -6.06 4.22 -15.19
CA PHE A 41 -4.91 3.77 -15.98
C PHE A 41 -4.79 2.24 -16.02
N LEU A 42 -4.97 1.56 -14.90
CA LEU A 42 -4.88 0.10 -14.84
C LEU A 42 -6.07 -0.62 -15.49
N THR A 43 -7.27 -0.02 -15.45
CA THR A 43 -8.51 -0.66 -15.93
C THR A 43 -8.84 -0.35 -17.40
N GLU A 44 -8.41 0.80 -17.90
CA GLU A 44 -8.68 1.26 -19.28
C GLU A 44 -7.52 0.97 -20.24
N THR A 45 -6.39 0.45 -19.74
CA THR A 45 -5.23 0.08 -20.56
C THR A 45 -4.85 -1.39 -20.36
N ASP A 46 -4.01 -1.91 -21.26
CA ASP A 46 -3.41 -3.24 -21.12
C ASP A 46 -2.04 -3.21 -20.41
N TYR A 47 -1.73 -2.14 -19.67
CA TYR A 47 -0.42 -1.94 -19.05
C TYR A 47 -0.03 -3.06 -18.09
N LEU A 48 -1.00 -3.63 -17.36
CA LEU A 48 -0.78 -4.74 -16.43
C LEU A 48 -1.55 -5.97 -16.89
N GLN A 49 -0.83 -7.09 -17.04
CA GLN A 49 -1.37 -8.38 -17.48
C GLN A 49 -0.94 -9.51 -16.55
N PRO A 50 -1.74 -10.58 -16.42
CA PRO A 50 -3.10 -10.72 -16.96
C PRO A 50 -4.12 -9.84 -16.21
N LYS A 51 -5.32 -9.63 -16.77
CA LYS A 51 -6.39 -8.82 -16.14
C LYS A 51 -6.73 -9.19 -14.69
N SER A 52 -6.45 -10.43 -14.25
CA SER A 52 -6.61 -10.80 -12.84
C SER A 52 -5.71 -9.99 -11.90
N ARG A 53 -4.51 -9.58 -12.35
CA ARG A 53 -3.59 -8.73 -11.58
C ARG A 53 -4.10 -7.29 -11.46
N VAL A 54 -4.78 -6.79 -12.50
CA VAL A 54 -5.48 -5.49 -12.43
C VAL A 54 -6.55 -5.53 -11.33
N ASN A 55 -7.36 -6.59 -11.30
CA ASN A 55 -8.41 -6.73 -10.28
C ASN A 55 -7.86 -6.82 -8.86
N GLU A 56 -6.76 -7.54 -8.66
CA GLU A 56 -6.08 -7.63 -7.37
C GLU A 56 -5.56 -6.26 -6.92
N MET A 57 -4.90 -5.53 -7.82
CA MET A 57 -4.36 -4.19 -7.53
C MET A 57 -5.45 -3.20 -7.14
N VAL A 58 -6.56 -3.15 -7.89
CA VAL A 58 -7.64 -2.19 -7.65
C VAL A 58 -8.36 -2.48 -6.33
N ASN A 59 -8.67 -3.75 -6.04
CA ASN A 59 -9.50 -4.11 -4.88
C ASN A 59 -8.73 -4.17 -3.55
N ASN A 60 -7.43 -4.47 -3.57
CA ASN A 60 -6.66 -4.63 -2.34
C ASN A 60 -5.88 -3.37 -1.94
N PHE A 61 -5.58 -2.47 -2.89
CA PHE A 61 -4.63 -1.38 -2.67
C PHE A 61 -5.14 0.02 -3.07
N ILE A 62 -6.17 0.13 -3.92
CA ILE A 62 -6.65 1.44 -4.42
C ILE A 62 -8.03 1.80 -3.86
N LYS A 63 -8.97 0.85 -3.87
CA LYS A 63 -10.28 0.99 -3.22
C LYS A 63 -10.21 0.66 -1.74
#